data_AF-A0A351X8X0-F1
#
_entry.id   AF-A0A351X8X0-F1
#
_cell.length_a   1.000
_cell.length_b   1.000
_cell.length_c   1.000
_cell.angle_alpha   90.00
_cell.angle_beta   90.00
_cell.angle_gamma   90.00
#
_symmetry.space_group_name_H-M   'P 1'
#
loop_
_entity.id
_entity.type
_entity.pdbx_description
1 polymer ?
#
loop_
_entity_poly.entity_id
_entity_poly.type
_entity_poly.pdbx_seq_one_letter_code
_entity_poly.pdbx_strand_id
1 'polypeptide(L)'
;MKRIWIAVVLIAISLTLCATEQIKVEKFYQTIYTLADEGNPKELKEYWKEKNDSVYIFSHHDMLDELAQSIEALDEEKNEQTGPALDVIKAIVKVYYENQRITMSNIF
;
A
#
# COMPACT_ATOMS: atom_id res chain seq x y z
N MET A 1 -1.14 39.96 9.57
CA MET A 1 -1.76 39.49 8.30
C MET A 1 -0.83 38.63 7.44
N LYS A 2 0.36 39.07 7.00
CA LYS A 2 1.27 38.25 6.16
C LYS A 2 1.61 36.87 6.76
N ARG A 3 1.86 36.80 8.08
CA ARG A 3 2.16 35.53 8.79
C ARG A 3 0.99 34.54 8.83
N ILE A 4 -0.26 35.05 8.89
CA ILE A 4 -1.47 34.23 8.89
C ILE A 4 -1.66 33.58 7.51
N TRP A 5 -1.46 34.36 6.44
CA TRP A 5 -1.52 33.83 5.07
C TRP A 5 -0.47 32.75 4.80
N ILE A 6 0.75 32.92 5.31
CA ILE A 6 1.79 31.88 5.19
C ILE A 6 1.34 30.60 5.91
N ALA A 7 0.79 30.71 7.13
CA ALA A 7 0.29 29.55 7.87
C ALA A 7 -0.85 28.83 7.13
N VAL A 8 -1.81 29.57 6.57
CA VAL A 8 -2.90 29.00 5.78
C VAL A 8 -2.39 28.26 4.55
N VAL A 9 -1.42 28.83 3.83
CA VAL A 9 -0.79 28.17 2.67
C VAL A 9 -0.08 26.88 3.08
N LEU A 10 0.68 26.90 4.18
CA LEU A 10 1.35 25.69 4.68
C LEU A 10 0.35 24.59 5.07
N ILE A 11 -0.75 24.95 5.74
CA ILE A 11 -1.81 23.99 6.08
C ILE A 11 -2.42 23.37 4.81
N ALA A 12 -2.72 24.19 3.79
CA ALA A 12 -3.26 23.70 2.52
C ALA A 12 -2.29 22.75 1.80
N ILE A 13 -1.00 23.05 1.81
CA ILE A 13 0.04 22.17 1.26
C ILE A 13 0.07 20.85 2.04
N SER A 14 0.10 20.90 3.37
CA SER A 14 0.11 19.68 4.20
C SER A 14 -1.11 18.80 3.97
N LEU A 15 -2.32 19.38 3.92
CA LEU A 15 -3.54 18.63 3.62
C LEU A 15 -3.50 17.97 2.23
N THR A 16 -2.95 18.67 1.24
CA THR A 16 -2.80 18.14 -0.12
C THR A 16 -1.81 16.98 -0.16
N LEU A 17 -0.71 17.07 0.59
CA LEU A 17 0.27 15.99 0.71
C LEU A 17 -0.35 14.75 1.37
N CYS A 18 -1.04 14.92 2.49
CA CYS A 18 -1.76 13.83 3.17
C CYS A 18 -2.80 13.16 2.25
N ALA A 19 -3.59 13.96 1.52
CA ALA A 19 -4.58 13.42 0.59
C ALA A 19 -3.92 12.64 -0.56
N THR A 20 -2.79 13.15 -1.08
CA THR A 20 -2.05 12.49 -2.16
C THR A 20 -1.44 11.17 -1.71
N GLU A 21 -0.89 11.13 -0.50
CA GLU A 21 -0.38 9.92 0.14
C GLU A 21 -1.49 8.88 0.33
N GLN A 22 -2.64 9.29 0.86
CA GLN A 22 -3.79 8.42 1.05
C GLN A 22 -4.28 7.79 -0.26
N ILE A 23 -4.33 8.57 -1.35
CA ILE A 23 -4.70 8.06 -2.69
C ILE A 23 -3.68 7.02 -3.19
N LYS A 24 -2.38 7.22 -2.94
CA LYS A 24 -1.35 6.26 -3.35
C LYS A 24 -1.46 4.96 -2.56
N VAL A 25 -1.64 5.05 -1.25
CA VAL A 25 -1.82 3.90 -0.36
C VAL A 25 -3.06 3.08 -0.76
N GLU A 26 -4.18 3.76 -1.02
CA GLU A 26 -5.42 3.10 -1.47
C GLU A 26 -5.24 2.42 -2.83
N LYS A 27 -4.62 3.10 -3.80
CA LYS A 27 -4.35 2.51 -5.13
C LYS A 27 -3.45 1.29 -5.02
N PHE A 28 -2.37 1.37 -4.24
CA PHE A 28 -1.47 0.25 -4.02
C PHE A 28 -2.20 -0.97 -3.45
N TYR A 29 -2.99 -0.75 -2.39
CA TYR A 29 -3.84 -1.78 -1.80
C TYR A 29 -4.79 -2.40 -2.82
N GLN A 30 -5.57 -1.58 -3.54
CA GLN A 30 -6.55 -2.06 -4.52
C GLN A 30 -5.87 -2.87 -5.62
N THR A 31 -4.72 -2.43 -6.14
CA THR A 31 -4.04 -3.16 -7.22
C THR A 31 -3.53 -4.52 -6.75
N ILE A 32 -2.84 -4.61 -5.61
CA ILE A 32 -2.38 -5.91 -5.08
C ILE A 32 -3.57 -6.83 -4.79
N TYR A 33 -4.63 -6.29 -4.16
CA TYR A 33 -5.82 -7.08 -3.83
C TYR A 33 -6.50 -7.63 -5.09
N THR A 34 -6.70 -6.80 -6.12
CA THR A 34 -7.31 -7.21 -7.39
C THR A 34 -6.46 -8.25 -8.10
N LEU A 35 -5.14 -8.04 -8.22
CA LEU A 35 -4.25 -9.02 -8.86
C LEU A 35 -4.25 -10.35 -8.10
N ALA A 36 -4.37 -10.31 -6.77
CA ALA A 36 -4.47 -11.51 -5.96
C ALA A 36 -5.82 -12.22 -6.10
N ASP A 37 -6.92 -11.48 -6.29
CA ASP A 37 -8.28 -12.01 -6.46
C ASP A 37 -8.49 -12.63 -7.85
N GLU A 38 -7.95 -12.01 -8.90
CA GLU A 38 -7.84 -12.58 -10.25
C GLU A 38 -6.88 -13.80 -10.28
N GLY A 39 -6.08 -13.93 -9.23
CA GLY A 39 -5.10 -14.95 -9.01
C GLY A 39 -4.00 -14.91 -10.05
N ASN A 40 -3.45 -13.75 -10.39
CA ASN A 40 -2.35 -13.63 -11.34
C ASN A 40 -1.02 -13.42 -10.60
N PRO A 41 -0.33 -14.49 -10.14
CA PRO A 41 0.86 -14.36 -9.30
C PRO A 41 2.02 -13.68 -10.04
N LYS A 42 2.12 -13.88 -11.36
CA LYS A 42 3.16 -13.26 -12.18
C LYS A 42 3.00 -11.73 -12.24
N GLU A 43 1.82 -11.25 -12.60
CA GLU A 43 1.55 -9.80 -12.64
C GLU A 43 1.67 -9.17 -11.25
N LEU A 44 1.29 -9.90 -10.20
CA LEU A 44 1.46 -9.44 -8.82
C LEU A 44 2.95 -9.23 -8.48
N LYS A 45 3.83 -10.19 -8.83
CA LYS A 45 5.27 -10.05 -8.63
C LYS A 45 5.88 -8.93 -9.48
N GLU A 46 5.43 -8.78 -10.72
CA GLU A 46 5.89 -7.69 -11.61
C GLU A 46 5.51 -6.32 -11.05
N TYR A 47 4.25 -6.15 -10.63
CA TYR A 47 3.77 -4.93 -9.99
C TYR A 47 4.55 -4.63 -8.71
N TRP A 48 4.80 -5.64 -7.87
CA TRP A 48 5.60 -5.48 -6.66
C TRP A 48 7.02 -4.99 -6.97
N LYS A 49 7.71 -5.60 -7.93
CA LYS A 49 9.06 -5.17 -8.36
C LYS A 49 9.08 -3.73 -8.87
N GLU A 50 8.01 -3.27 -9.51
CA GLU A 50 7.92 -1.89 -10.01
C GLU A 50 7.65 -0.87 -8.89
N LYS A 51 6.90 -1.26 -7.86
CA LYS A 51 6.35 -0.33 -6.86
C LYS A 51 7.01 -0.40 -5.50
N ASN A 52 7.68 -1.49 -5.13
CA ASN A 52 8.20 -1.71 -3.78
C ASN A 52 9.01 -0.52 -3.26
N ASP A 53 10.02 -0.05 -4.00
CA ASP A 53 10.88 1.08 -3.62
C ASP A 53 10.06 2.32 -3.26
N SER A 54 9.03 2.61 -4.07
CA SER A 54 8.18 3.77 -3.85
C SER A 54 7.32 3.64 -2.60
N VAL A 55 6.85 2.43 -2.29
CA VAL A 55 5.97 2.18 -1.13
C VAL A 55 6.80 2.19 0.16
N TYR A 56 8.02 1.66 0.15
CA TYR A 56 8.94 1.70 1.29
C TYR A 56 9.30 3.13 1.73
N ILE A 57 9.25 4.13 0.84
CA ILE A 57 9.53 5.53 1.20
C ILE A 57 8.44 6.12 2.12
N PHE A 58 7.19 5.67 2.00
CA PHE A 58 6.03 6.29 2.65
C PHE A 58 5.34 5.35 3.65
N SER A 59 6.01 4.30 4.13
CA SER A 59 5.37 3.28 4.97
C SER A 59 6.31 2.67 5.98
N HIS A 60 5.74 2.13 7.06
CA HIS A 60 6.51 1.36 8.04
C HIS A 60 7.01 0.06 7.43
N HIS A 61 8.33 -0.14 7.49
CA HIS A 61 9.03 -1.25 6.85
C HIS A 61 8.54 -2.62 7.34
N ASP A 62 8.30 -2.78 8.64
CA ASP A 62 7.91 -4.08 9.23
C ASP A 62 6.68 -4.73 8.56
N MET A 63 5.67 -3.93 8.17
CA MET A 63 4.47 -4.46 7.49
C MET A 63 4.70 -4.74 6.00
N LEU A 64 5.61 -4.00 5.38
CA LEU A 64 5.97 -4.21 3.99
C LEU A 64 6.90 -5.41 3.83
N ASP A 65 7.73 -5.71 4.83
CA ASP A 65 8.63 -6.86 4.81
C ASP A 65 7.85 -8.18 4.77
N GLU A 66 6.76 -8.29 5.54
CA GLU A 66 5.88 -9.47 5.53
C GLU A 66 5.16 -9.63 4.17
N LEU A 67 4.69 -8.51 3.60
CA LEU A 67 4.09 -8.48 2.27
C LEU A 67 5.13 -8.88 1.20
N ALA A 68 6.33 -8.33 1.28
CA ALA A 68 7.44 -8.60 0.37
C ALA A 68 7.78 -10.10 0.37
N GLN A 69 7.97 -10.68 1.55
CA GLN A 69 8.28 -12.11 1.70
C GLN A 69 7.18 -12.99 1.10
N SER A 70 5.91 -12.65 1.36
CA SER A 70 4.77 -13.41 0.83
C SER A 70 4.69 -13.35 -0.69
N ILE A 71 4.94 -12.17 -1.27
CA ILE A 71 4.95 -11.97 -2.72
C ILE A 71 6.16 -12.64 -3.38
N GLU A 72 7.34 -12.54 -2.77
CA GLU A 72 8.56 -13.16 -3.30
C GLU A 72 8.50 -14.69 -3.28
N ALA A 73 7.82 -15.26 -2.29
CA ALA A 73 7.58 -16.70 -2.15
C ALA A 73 6.52 -17.26 -3.11
N LEU A 74 5.71 -16.42 -3.78
CA LEU A 74 4.77 -16.90 -4.80
C LEU A 74 5.53 -17.52 -5.99
N ASP A 75 5.11 -18.71 -6.40
CA ASP A 75 5.47 -19.23 -7.72
C ASP A 75 4.81 -18.39 -8.83
N GLU A 76 5.56 -18.08 -9.89
CA GLU A 76 5.03 -17.33 -11.04
C GLU A 76 4.00 -18.16 -11.83
N GLU A 77 4.07 -19.49 -11.73
CA GLU A 77 3.10 -20.40 -12.31
C GLU A 77 2.09 -20.87 -11.26
N LYS A 78 0.81 -20.92 -11.65
CA LYS A 78 -0.26 -21.40 -10.78
C LYS A 78 -0.04 -22.87 -10.41
N ASN A 79 -0.05 -23.15 -9.11
CA ASN A 79 -0.04 -24.48 -8.53
C ASN A 79 -1.07 -24.58 -7.38
N GLU A 80 -1.11 -25.73 -6.72
CA GLU A 80 -2.06 -26.00 -5.63
C GLU A 80 -1.89 -25.04 -4.43
N GLN A 81 -0.70 -24.47 -4.23
CA GLN A 81 -0.38 -23.54 -3.15
C GLN A 81 -0.65 -22.07 -3.51
N THR A 82 -0.85 -21.77 -4.79
CA THR A 82 -1.08 -20.39 -5.24
C THR A 82 -2.33 -19.77 -4.61
N GLY A 83 -3.45 -20.50 -4.54
CA GLY A 83 -4.68 -19.99 -3.92
C GLY A 83 -4.48 -19.55 -2.47
N PRO A 84 -4.02 -20.46 -1.58
CA PRO A 84 -3.71 -20.13 -0.18
C PRO A 84 -2.70 -18.99 -0.03
N ALA A 85 -1.64 -18.95 -0.84
CA ALA A 85 -0.63 -17.89 -0.80
C ALA A 85 -1.22 -16.51 -1.17
N LEU A 86 -2.10 -16.45 -2.17
CA LEU A 86 -2.78 -15.21 -2.56
C LEU A 86 -3.78 -14.75 -1.50
N ASP A 87 -4.45 -15.66 -0.79
CA ASP A 87 -5.32 -15.32 0.34
C ASP A 87 -4.52 -14.68 1.49
N VAL A 88 -3.32 -15.20 1.77
CA VAL A 88 -2.39 -14.60 2.75
C VAL A 88 -1.99 -13.19 2.32
N ILE A 89 -1.62 -13.00 1.06
CA ILE A 89 -1.27 -11.67 0.52
C ILE A 89 -2.44 -10.69 0.63
N LYS A 90 -3.67 -11.12 0.30
CA LYS A 90 -4.88 -10.29 0.48
C LYS A 90 -5.08 -9.88 1.93
N ALA A 91 -4.83 -10.78 2.88
CA ALA A 91 -4.94 -10.47 4.31
C ALA A 91 -3.88 -9.44 4.74
N ILE A 92 -2.62 -9.65 4.39
CA ILE A 92 -1.51 -8.75 4.74
C ILE A 92 -1.73 -7.36 4.15
N VAL A 93 -2.04 -7.27 2.85
CA VAL A 93 -2.20 -5.95 2.20
C VAL A 93 -3.41 -5.18 2.74
N LYS A 94 -4.46 -5.89 3.19
CA LYS A 94 -5.60 -5.28 3.86
C LYS A 94 -5.22 -4.73 5.24
N VAL A 95 -4.43 -5.47 6.03
CA VAL A 95 -3.92 -4.99 7.32
C VAL A 95 -3.02 -3.78 7.12
N TYR A 96 -2.12 -3.82 6.12
CA TYR A 96 -1.31 -2.68 5.71
C TYR A 96 -2.19 -1.45 5.40
N TYR A 97 -3.23 -1.62 4.57
CA TYR A 97 -4.12 -0.53 4.21
C TYR A 97 -4.86 0.06 5.41
N GLU A 98 -5.38 -0.78 6.30
CA GLU A 98 -6.10 -0.32 7.49
C GLU A 98 -5.17 0.44 8.46
N ASN A 99 -3.90 0.04 8.58
CA ASN A 99 -2.93 0.71 9.43
C ASN A 99 -2.42 2.03 8.82
N GLN A 100 -2.29 2.10 7.50
CA GLN A 100 -1.83 3.31 6.79
C GLN A 100 -2.96 4.30 6.50
N ARG A 101 -4.21 3.84 6.45
CA ARG A 101 -5.35 4.71 6.15
C ARG A 101 -5.51 5.76 7.24
N ILE A 102 -5.43 7.01 6.82
CA ILE A 102 -5.73 8.15 7.67
C ILE A 102 -7.21 8.11 8.03
N THR A 103 -7.50 7.89 9.31
CA THR A 103 -8.83 7.97 9.92
C THR A 103 -8.86 9.15 10.89
N MET A 104 -10.05 9.71 11.19
CA MET A 104 -10.20 10.75 12.21
C MET A 104 -9.58 10.34 13.57
N SER A 105 -9.58 9.03 13.88
CA SER A 105 -8.96 8.43 15.07
C SER A 105 -7.43 8.36 15.06
N ASN A 106 -6.78 8.50 13.90
CA ASN A 106 -5.31 8.52 13.79
C ASN A 106 -4.77 9.95 13.57
N ILE A 107 -5.64 10.97 13.49
CA ILE A 107 -5.27 12.39 13.35
C ILE A 107 -5.36 13.14 14.71
N PHE A 108 -6.15 12.64 15.66
CA PHE A 108 -6.41 13.24 16.99
C PHE A 108 -6.24 12.23 18.12
#